data_AF-A0A840HU83-F1
#
_entry.id   AF-A0A840HU83-F1
#
_cell.length_a   1.000
_cell.length_b   1.000
_cell.length_c   1.000
_cell.angle_alpha   90.00
_cell.angle_beta   90.00
_cell.angle_gamma   90.00
#
_symmetry.space_group_name_H-M   'P 1'
#
loop_
_entity.id
_entity.type
_entity.pdbx_description
1 polymer ?
#
loop_
_entity_poly.entity_id
_entity_poly.type
_entity_poly.pdbx_seq_one_letter_code
_entity_poly.pdbx_strand_id
1 'polypeptide(L)' 'MYQPQDHDHLVHHARLLFPGSAVAVTYDDEIIHLDIDGVRFTFEIGSDDDAYVFHGPGRSFVIPLMDEADDVPTAPHII' A
#
# COMPACT_ATOMS: atom_id res chain seq x y z
N MET A 1 11.91 16.69 7.70
CA MET A 1 12.04 15.33 7.13
C MET A 1 11.01 15.25 6.02
N TYR A 2 11.44 14.96 4.79
CA TYR A 2 10.54 14.81 3.65
C TYR A 2 10.03 13.38 3.72
N GLN A 3 8.75 13.20 4.01
CA GLN A 3 8.13 11.89 4.01
C GLN A 3 7.59 11.65 2.59
N PRO A 4 7.83 10.47 1.98
CA PRO A 4 7.28 10.20 0.65
C PRO A 4 5.76 10.32 0.64
N GLN A 5 5.21 10.80 -0.47
CA GLN A 5 3.78 11.14 -0.58
C GLN A 5 2.87 9.92 -0.36
N ASP A 6 3.38 8.72 -0.61
CA ASP A 6 2.69 7.45 -0.45
C ASP A 6 2.79 6.87 0.96
N HIS A 7 3.56 7.46 1.88
CA HIS A 7 3.77 6.87 3.20
C HIS A 7 2.46 6.65 3.97
N ASP A 8 1.65 7.70 4.08
CA ASP A 8 0.41 7.62 4.85
C ASP A 8 -0.60 6.68 4.19
N HIS A 9 -0.59 6.61 2.86
CA HIS A 9 -1.35 5.66 2.06
C HIS A 9 -0.94 4.21 2.36
N LEU A 10 0.36 3.91 2.31
CA LEU A 10 0.90 2.59 2.62
C LEU A 10 0.60 2.17 4.07
N VAL A 11 0.77 3.09 5.03
CA VAL A 11 0.46 2.82 6.45
C VAL A 11 -1.04 2.59 6.65
N HIS A 12 -1.89 3.39 6.02
CA HIS A 12 -3.34 3.24 6.12
C HIS A 12 -3.79 1.86 5.63
N HIS A 13 -3.42 1.49 4.40
CA HIS A 13 -3.78 0.20 3.82
C HIS A 13 -3.16 -0.98 4.58
N ALA A 14 -1.91 -0.88 5.01
CA ALA A 14 -1.29 -1.92 5.83
C ALA A 14 -2.03 -2.13 7.16
N ARG A 15 -2.53 -1.08 7.81
CA ARG A 15 -3.34 -1.22 9.04
C ARG A 15 -4.71 -1.84 8.79
N LEU A 16 -5.31 -1.62 7.62
CA LEU A 16 -6.56 -2.28 7.24
C LEU A 16 -6.34 -3.79 7.00
N LEU A 17 -5.25 -4.16 6.33
CA LEU A 17 -4.89 -5.55 6.05
C LEU A 17 -4.41 -6.29 7.31
N PHE A 18 -3.75 -5.60 8.23
CA PHE A 18 -3.16 -6.15 9.46
C PHE A 18 -3.69 -5.40 10.69
N PRO A 19 -4.97 -5.59 11.05
CA PRO A 19 -5.60 -4.85 12.14
C PRO A 19 -4.95 -5.19 13.48
N GLY A 20 -4.51 -4.14 14.19
CA GLY A 20 -3.86 -4.27 15.49
C GLY A 20 -2.35 -4.52 15.45
N SER A 21 -1.77 -4.71 14.26
CA SER A 21 -0.32 -4.87 14.08
C SER A 21 0.42 -3.53 14.12
N ALA A 22 1.66 -3.56 14.61
CA ALA A 22 2.60 -2.46 14.43
C ALA A 22 3.07 -2.42 12.97
N VAL A 23 2.96 -1.24 12.35
CA VAL A 23 3.34 -1.00 10.95
C VAL A 23 4.44 0.06 10.90
N ALA A 24 5.52 -0.24 10.19
CA ALA A 24 6.56 0.72 9.85
C ALA A 24 6.89 0.63 8.35
N VAL A 25 7.15 1.79 7.73
CA VAL A 25 7.53 1.89 6.32
C VAL A 25 8.94 2.47 6.25
N THR A 26 9.82 1.83 5.47
CA THR A 26 11.18 2.30 5.20
C THR A 26 11.41 2.34 3.69
N TYR A 27 12.11 3.37 3.23
CA TYR A 27 12.45 3.57 1.82
C TYR A 27 13.95 3.42 1.62
N ASP A 28 14.36 2.61 0.65
CA ASP A 28 15.75 2.35 0.30
C ASP A 28 15.89 2.34 -1.23
N ASP A 29 16.38 3.45 -1.80
CA ASP A 29 16.52 3.63 -3.25
C ASP A 29 15.23 3.27 -4.03
N GLU A 30 15.26 2.23 -4.85
CA GLU A 30 14.12 1.69 -5.60
C GLU A 30 13.36 0.60 -4.82
N ILE A 31 13.42 0.59 -3.49
CA ILE A 31 12.83 -0.45 -2.64
C ILE A 31 12.01 0.18 -1.51
N ILE A 32 10.81 -0.34 -1.29
CA ILE A 32 9.95 -0.02 -0.15
C ILE A 32 9.85 -1.25 0.75
N HIS A 33 10.14 -1.08 2.03
CA HIS A 33 9.94 -2.08 3.06
C HIS A 33 8.75 -1.73 3.94
N LEU A 34 7.82 -2.68 4.08
CA LEU A 34 6.75 -2.69 5.07
C LEU A 34 7.09 -3.72 6.16
N ASP A 35 7.40 -3.23 7.36
CA ASP A 35 7.61 -4.07 8.52
C ASP A 35 6.30 -4.14 9.32
N ILE A 36 5.72 -5.34 9.41
CA ILE A 36 4.44 -5.62 10.08
C ILE A 36 4.69 -6.63 11.20
N ASP A 37 4.58 -6.19 12.46
CA ASP A 37 4.90 -6.99 13.67
C ASP A 37 6.28 -7.67 13.59
N GLY A 38 7.26 -7.00 12.97
CA GLY A 38 8.62 -7.52 12.79
C GLY A 38 8.81 -8.46 11.60
N VAL A 39 7.76 -8.69 10.79
CA VAL A 39 7.86 -9.39 9.51
C VAL A 39 8.00 -8.37 8.40
N ARG A 40 9.11 -8.46 7.64
CA ARG A 40 9.38 -7.58 6.52
C ARG A 40 8.74 -8.05 5.24
N PHE A 41 8.09 -7.13 4.55
CA PHE A 41 7.62 -7.25 3.18
C PHE A 41 8.31 -6.22 2.32
N THR A 42 8.68 -6.61 1.11
CA THR A 42 9.45 -5.78 0.19
C THR A 42 8.68 -5.58 -1.10
N PHE A 43 8.69 -4.35 -1.59
CA PHE A 43 8.27 -3.97 -2.93
C PHE A 43 9.48 -3.34 -3.64
N GLU A 44 9.80 -3.82 -4.83
CA GLU A 44 10.81 -3.23 -5.70
C GLU A 44 10.09 -2.32 -6.69
N ILE A 45 10.46 -1.05 -6.73
CA ILE A 45 9.88 -0.02 -7.60
C ILE A 45 10.35 -0.28 -9.04
N GLY A 46 9.44 -0.78 -9.86
CA GLY A 46 9.56 -0.87 -11.31
C GLY A 46 8.94 0.34 -12.01
N SER A 47 9.29 0.54 -13.28
CA SER A 47 8.75 1.65 -14.09
C SER A 47 7.29 1.49 -14.47
N ASP A 48 6.79 0.25 -14.45
CA ASP A 48 5.48 -0.14 -15.01
C ASP A 48 4.53 -0.67 -13.92
N ASP A 49 4.79 -0.34 -12.66
CA ASP A 49 3.92 -0.78 -11.56
C ASP A 49 2.60 -0.03 -11.57
N ASP A 50 1.51 -0.78 -11.59
CA ASP A 50 0.14 -0.27 -11.44
C ASP A 50 -0.36 -0.39 -9.98
N ALA A 51 0.42 -1.06 -9.11
CA ALA A 51 0.11 -1.29 -7.69
C ALA A 51 1.40 -1.61 -6.90
N TYR A 52 1.37 -1.36 -5.59
CA TYR A 52 2.41 -1.82 -4.68
C TYR A 52 2.21 -3.30 -4.36
N VAL A 53 3.04 -4.18 -4.92
CA VAL A 53 2.99 -5.63 -4.67
C VAL A 53 4.07 -6.01 -3.66
N PHE A 54 3.67 -6.25 -2.42
CA PHE A 54 4.57 -6.56 -1.32
C PHE A 54 4.78 -8.06 -1.18
N HIS A 55 6.05 -8.49 -1.20
CA HIS A 55 6.47 -9.88 -1.04
C HIS A 55 7.16 -10.09 0.30
N GLY A 56 6.77 -11.13 1.04
CA GLY A 56 7.41 -11.51 2.30
C GLY A 56 7.39 -13.01 2.56
N PRO A 57 7.75 -13.46 3.76
CA PRO A 57 7.84 -14.87 4.09
C PRO A 57 6.51 -15.61 3.93
N GLY A 58 6.39 -16.38 2.86
CA GLY A 58 5.25 -17.28 2.61
C GLY A 58 3.93 -16.59 2.22
N ARG A 59 3.91 -15.26 2.05
CA ARG A 59 2.73 -14.53 1.58
C ARG A 59 3.12 -13.24 0.84
N SER A 60 2.20 -12.80 0.00
CA SER A 60 2.25 -11.49 -0.67
C SER A 60 0.91 -10.79 -0.48
N PHE A 61 0.90 -9.47 -0.58
CA PHE A 61 -0.33 -8.67 -0.62
C PHE A 61 -0.13 -7.46 -1.52
N VAL A 62 -1.24 -6.82 -1.89
CA VAL A 62 -1.26 -5.68 -2.81
C VAL A 62 -1.85 -4.47 -2.08
N ILE A 63 -1.22 -3.31 -2.25
CA ILE A 63 -1.78 -2.01 -1.92
C ILE A 63 -1.95 -1.24 -3.25
N PRO A 64 -3.14 -0.72 -3.58
CA PRO A 64 -3.33 0.05 -4.81
C PRO A 64 -2.47 1.33 -4.79
N LEU A 65 -2.06 1.89 -5.95
CA LEU A 65 -1.23 3.11 -5.98
C LEU A 65 -1.96 4.35 -5.47
N MET A 66 -3.27 4.41 -5.71
CA MET A 66 -4.17 5.46 -5.24
C MET A 66 -5.39 4.78 -4.65
N ASP A 67 -6.03 5.44 -3.69
CA ASP A 67 -7.40 5.06 -3.34
C ASP A 67 -8.25 5.16 -4.61
N GLU A 68 -9.13 4.19 -4.85
CA GLU A 68 -10.13 4.29 -5.92
C GLU A 68 -10.95 5.56 -5.64
N ALA A 69 -10.58 6.66 -6.30
CA ALA A 69 -11.27 7.92 -6.17
C ALA A 69 -12.69 7.70 -6.66
N ASP A 70 -13.65 7.78 -5.73
CA ASP A 70 -15.09 7.92 -5.94
C ASP A 70 -15.53 7.55 -7.35
N ASP A 71 -15.93 6.29 -7.57
CA ASP A 71 -16.95 6.02 -8.57
C ASP A 71 -18.18 6.80 -8.11
N VAL A 72 -18.26 8.06 -8.54
CA VAL A 72 -19.39 8.95 -8.37
C VAL A 72 -20.63 8.11 -8.61
N PRO A 73 -21.57 8.01 -7.65
CA PRO A 73 -22.79 7.25 -7.90
C PRO A 73 -23.44 7.92 -9.11
N THR A 74 -23.36 7.26 -10.26
CA THR A 74 -24.11 7.65 -11.45
C THR A 74 -25.55 7.59 -10.98
N ALA A 75 -26.16 8.77 -10.87
CA ALA A 75 -27.50 8.93 -10.35
C ALA A 75 -28.42 7.82 -10.90
N PRO A 76 -29.31 7.24 -10.09
CA PRO A 76 -30.17 6.18 -10.57
C PRO A 76 -30.93 6.71 -11.79
N HIS A 77 -30.74 6.07 -12.94
CA HIS A 77 -31.61 6.28 -14.09
C HIS A 77 -33.01 5.84 -13.66
N ILE A 78 -33.84 6.81 -13.28
CA ILE A 78 -35.28 6.63 -13.19
C ILE A 78 -35.77 6.60 -14.64
N ILE A 79 -36.19 5.41 -15.08
CA ILE A 79 -37.00 5.22 -16.29
C ILE A 79 -38.47 5.26 -15.88
#